data_AF-A0A7V9VDZ7-F1
#
_entry.id   AF-A0A7V9VDZ7-F1
#
_cell.length_a   1.000
_cell.length_b   1.000
_cell.length_c   1.000
_cell.angle_alpha   90.00
_cell.angle_beta   90.00
_cell.angle_gamma   90.00
#
_symmetry.space_group_name_H-M   'P 1'
#
loop_
_entity.id
_entity.type
_entity.pdbx_description
1 polymer ?
#
loop_
_entity_poly.entity_id
_entity_poly.type
_entity_poly.pdbx_seq_one_letter_code
_entity_poly.pdbx_strand_id
1 'polypeptide(L)'
;MVTRSVCWRRFDGTAMETCRLMDGHDPTGPSLEGTVVGTIGPDPFVCRYGVGLDDAWQTRRVAIHVVTGDAGPRTFLIIRDEASKWAIDGAAVPGVAGAIDIDLTFTPATNTLPIRRLGL
;
A
#
# COMPACT_ATOMS: atom_id res chain seq x y z
N MET A 1 -2.62 -5.21 -18.00
CA MET A 1 -4.11 -5.24 -18.00
C MET A 1 -4.55 -5.27 -16.53
N VAL A 2 -5.45 -4.37 -16.10
CA VAL A 2 -5.91 -4.35 -14.69
C VAL A 2 -6.89 -5.50 -14.49
N THR A 3 -6.67 -6.34 -13.47
CA THR A 3 -7.49 -7.54 -13.28
C THR A 3 -8.76 -7.22 -12.49
N ARG A 4 -8.69 -6.31 -11.50
CA ARG A 4 -9.87 -5.84 -10.74
C ARG A 4 -9.71 -4.39 -10.30
N SER A 5 -10.83 -3.68 -10.17
CA SER A 5 -10.92 -2.35 -9.58
C SER A 5 -12.04 -2.33 -8.56
N VAL A 6 -11.81 -1.71 -7.41
CA VAL A 6 -12.78 -1.63 -6.31
C VAL A 6 -12.80 -0.20 -5.77
N CYS A 7 -13.97 0.23 -5.31
CA CYS A 7 -14.15 1.50 -4.59
C CYS A 7 -14.70 1.19 -3.20
N TRP A 8 -14.06 1.75 -2.17
CA TRP A 8 -14.52 1.63 -0.79
C TRP A 8 -14.85 3.01 -0.23
N ARG A 9 -15.83 3.02 0.67
CA ARG A 9 -16.11 4.17 1.53
C ARG A 9 -15.91 3.72 2.97
N ARG A 10 -15.13 4.49 3.71
CA ARG A 10 -14.94 4.29 5.13
C ARG A 10 -16.28 4.45 5.86
N PHE A 11 -16.59 3.54 6.79
CA PHE A 11 -17.90 3.52 7.45
C PHE A 11 -18.01 4.55 8.58
N ASP A 12 -16.90 4.81 9.28
CA ASP A 12 -16.77 5.68 10.45
C ASP A 12 -16.12 7.04 10.12
N GLY A 13 -16.07 7.43 8.84
CA GLY A 13 -15.37 8.63 8.41
C GLY A 13 -15.73 9.11 7.01
N THR A 14 -14.99 10.10 6.55
CA THR A 14 -15.20 10.77 5.25
C THR A 14 -14.42 10.12 4.11
N ALA A 15 -13.49 9.22 4.44
CA ALA A 15 -12.54 8.70 3.46
C ALA A 15 -13.21 7.78 2.42
N MET A 16 -12.81 7.96 1.17
CA MET A 16 -13.12 7.06 0.07
C MET A 16 -11.83 6.63 -0.61
N GLU A 17 -11.85 5.45 -1.19
CA GLU A 17 -10.71 4.87 -1.87
C GLU A 17 -11.13 4.29 -3.21
N THR A 18 -10.27 4.45 -4.21
CA THR A 18 -10.26 3.60 -5.39
C THR A 18 -8.96 2.80 -5.40
N CYS A 19 -9.05 1.49 -5.64
CA CYS A 19 -7.91 0.59 -5.70
C CYS A 19 -7.99 -0.28 -6.95
N ARG A 20 -6.82 -0.57 -7.52
CA ARG A 20 -6.61 -1.48 -8.64
C ARG A 20 -5.68 -2.59 -8.20
N LEU A 21 -6.06 -3.82 -8.54
CA LEU A 21 -5.23 -5.00 -8.36
C LEU A 21 -4.80 -5.50 -9.74
N MET A 22 -3.50 -5.73 -9.86
CA MET A 22 -2.86 -6.33 -11.02
C MET A 22 -2.31 -7.70 -10.59
N ASP A 23 -2.88 -8.79 -11.12
CA ASP A 23 -2.61 -10.16 -10.65
C ASP A 23 -1.31 -10.78 -11.26
N GLY A 24 -0.34 -9.96 -11.69
CA GLY A 24 1.00 -10.44 -12.08
C GLY A 24 1.15 -11.09 -13.46
N HIS A 25 0.19 -10.92 -14.39
CA HIS A 25 0.38 -11.31 -15.81
C HIS A 25 1.34 -10.38 -16.60
N ASP A 26 1.99 -9.44 -15.92
CA ASP A 26 2.95 -8.48 -16.45
C ASP A 26 4.34 -8.79 -15.85
N PRO A 27 5.46 -8.54 -16.54
CA PRO A 27 6.83 -8.71 -16.01
C PRO A 27 7.14 -8.04 -14.66
N THR A 28 6.29 -7.13 -14.18
CA THR A 28 6.47 -6.43 -12.90
C THR A 28 5.94 -7.21 -11.69
N GLY A 29 5.27 -8.34 -11.89
CA GLY A 29 4.67 -9.14 -10.82
C GLY A 29 3.35 -8.57 -10.30
N PRO A 30 2.74 -9.20 -9.27
CA PRO A 30 1.48 -8.72 -8.73
C PRO A 30 1.64 -7.39 -7.98
N SER A 31 0.62 -6.53 -8.07
CA SER A 31 0.67 -5.21 -7.41
C SER A 31 -0.71 -4.62 -7.10
N LEU A 32 -0.73 -3.74 -6.10
CA LEU A 32 -1.86 -2.90 -5.74
C LEU A 32 -1.51 -1.43 -6.01
N GLU A 33 -2.46 -0.68 -6.56
CA GLU A 33 -2.37 0.78 -6.65
C GLU A 33 -3.67 1.40 -6.19
N GLY A 34 -3.60 2.42 -5.33
CA GLY A 34 -4.79 3.06 -4.81
C GLY A 34 -4.65 4.56 -4.64
N THR A 35 -5.80 5.23 -4.64
CA THR A 35 -5.95 6.63 -4.25
C THR A 35 -7.03 6.72 -3.19
N VAL A 36 -6.66 7.26 -2.03
CA VAL A 36 -7.55 7.57 -0.91
C VAL A 36 -7.72 9.09 -0.83
N VAL A 37 -8.96 9.54 -0.67
CA VAL A 37 -9.30 10.94 -0.41
C VAL A 37 -10.18 11.01 0.82
N GLY A 38 -9.99 12.01 1.68
CA GLY A 38 -10.78 12.14 2.91
C GLY A 38 -10.28 13.28 3.79
N THR A 39 -10.50 13.16 5.09
CA THR A 39 -9.98 14.11 6.09
C THR A 39 -9.21 13.41 7.21
N ILE A 40 -8.19 14.06 7.74
CA ILE A 40 -7.52 13.70 9.02
C ILE A 40 -7.85 14.83 9.99
N GLY A 41 -8.77 14.58 10.92
CA GLY A 41 -9.41 15.67 11.66
C GLY A 41 -10.12 16.62 10.68
N PRO A 42 -9.88 17.94 10.74
CA PRO A 42 -10.47 18.91 9.80
C PRO A 42 -9.74 18.96 8.45
N ASP A 43 -8.51 18.45 8.36
CA ASP A 43 -7.65 18.70 7.20
C ASP A 43 -7.95 17.71 6.06
N PRO A 44 -8.24 18.19 4.84
CA PRO A 44 -8.43 17.31 3.69
C PRO A 44 -7.11 16.64 3.33
N PHE A 45 -7.16 15.41 2.84
CA PHE A 45 -5.98 14.74 2.32
C PHE A 45 -6.27 13.95 1.05
N VAL A 46 -5.22 13.77 0.27
CA VAL A 46 -5.15 12.77 -0.80
C VAL A 46 -3.90 11.93 -0.60
N CYS A 47 -4.05 10.62 -0.60
CA CYS A 47 -2.95 9.66 -0.51
C CYS A 47 -3.00 8.74 -1.72
N ARG A 48 -1.93 8.73 -2.52
CA ARG A 48 -1.71 7.74 -3.57
C ARG A 48 -0.69 6.74 -3.08
N TYR A 49 -0.93 5.46 -3.33
CA TYR A 49 0.02 4.42 -2.96
C TYR A 49 0.14 3.36 -4.05
N GLY A 50 1.29 2.70 -4.07
CA GLY A 50 1.55 1.50 -4.85
C GLY A 50 2.26 0.46 -3.98
N VAL A 51 1.85 -0.79 -4.07
CA VAL A 51 2.47 -1.94 -3.41
C VAL A 51 2.87 -2.95 -4.48
N GLY A 52 4.17 -3.17 -4.65
CA GLY A 52 4.73 -4.22 -5.50
C GLY A 52 5.04 -5.46 -4.69
N LEU A 53 4.65 -6.61 -5.24
CA LEU A 53 4.79 -7.92 -4.61
C LEU A 53 5.69 -8.83 -5.47
N ASP A 54 6.23 -9.90 -4.87
CA ASP A 54 6.79 -11.01 -5.64
C ASP A 54 5.71 -12.05 -6.01
N ASP A 55 6.10 -13.07 -6.78
CA ASP A 55 5.19 -14.14 -7.22
C ASP A 55 4.60 -14.96 -6.06
N ALA A 56 5.23 -14.91 -4.88
CA ALA A 56 4.74 -15.51 -3.64
C ALA A 56 3.84 -14.55 -2.83
N TRP A 57 3.41 -13.43 -3.43
CA TRP A 57 2.58 -12.39 -2.81
C TRP A 57 3.21 -11.71 -1.59
N GLN A 58 4.54 -11.72 -1.46
CA GLN A 58 5.24 -11.01 -0.39
C GLN A 58 5.52 -9.56 -0.79
N THR A 59 5.47 -8.63 0.17
CA THR A 59 5.75 -7.22 -0.14
C THR A 59 7.22 -7.01 -0.46
N ARG A 60 7.50 -6.26 -1.53
CA ARG A 60 8.87 -5.88 -1.94
C ARG A 60 9.10 -4.38 -1.95
N ARG A 61 8.12 -3.63 -2.45
CA ARG A 61 8.21 -2.18 -2.60
C ARG A 61 6.89 -1.53 -2.29
N VAL A 62 6.92 -0.44 -1.53
CA VAL A 62 5.76 0.41 -1.29
C VAL A 62 6.15 1.85 -1.58
N ALA A 63 5.38 2.52 -2.44
CA ALA A 63 5.51 3.95 -2.68
C ALA A 63 4.25 4.64 -2.20
N ILE A 64 4.40 5.73 -1.44
CA ILE A 64 3.30 6.53 -0.91
C ILE A 64 3.56 7.99 -1.26
N HIS A 65 2.53 8.69 -1.72
CA HIS A 65 2.54 10.14 -1.91
C HIS A 65 1.28 10.71 -1.26
N VAL A 66 1.45 11.56 -0.25
CA VAL A 66 0.36 12.15 0.53
C VAL A 66 0.45 13.66 0.56
N VAL A 67 -0.69 14.33 0.41
CA VAL A 67 -0.88 15.77 0.63
C VAL A 67 -1.96 15.92 1.70
N THR A 68 -1.76 16.81 2.68
CA THR A 68 -2.69 17.03 3.80
C THR A 68 -2.82 18.53 4.06
N GLY A 69 -4.04 19.06 4.04
CA GLY A 69 -4.33 20.48 4.17
C GLY A 69 -3.48 21.32 3.21
N ASP A 70 -2.92 22.40 3.74
CA ASP A 70 -2.00 23.28 3.02
C ASP A 70 -0.51 22.85 3.14
N ALA A 71 -0.25 21.69 3.74
CA ALA A 71 1.11 21.18 3.86
C ALA A 71 1.63 20.69 2.50
N GLY A 72 2.95 20.83 2.28
CA GLY A 72 3.61 20.29 1.10
C GLY A 72 3.47 18.76 0.98
N PRO A 73 3.64 18.21 -0.23
CA PRO A 73 3.56 16.77 -0.45
C PRO A 73 4.66 16.04 0.34
N ARG A 74 4.31 14.87 0.86
CA ARG A 74 5.24 13.93 1.46
C ARG A 74 5.25 12.64 0.66
N THR A 75 6.43 12.10 0.42
CA THR A 75 6.62 10.82 -0.26
C THR A 75 7.39 9.88 0.63
N PHE A 76 7.01 8.60 0.61
CA PHE A 76 7.74 7.54 1.28
C PHE A 76 8.04 6.43 0.29
N LEU A 77 9.27 5.93 0.32
CA LEU A 77 9.66 4.71 -0.34
C LEU A 77 10.05 3.67 0.70
N ILE A 78 9.26 2.60 0.78
CA ILE A 78 9.50 1.48 1.67
C ILE A 78 9.98 0.29 0.82
N ILE A 79 11.07 -0.33 1.23
CA ILE A 79 11.64 -1.52 0.57
C ILE A 79 11.77 -2.65 1.59
N ARG A 80 11.39 -3.85 1.18
CA ARG A 80 11.74 -5.10 1.86
C ARG A 80 12.73 -5.86 0.99
N ASP A 81 13.94 -6.05 1.48
CA ASP A 81 14.99 -6.75 0.75
C ASP A 81 14.82 -8.28 0.79
N GLU A 82 15.66 -9.00 0.04
CA GLU A 82 15.69 -10.47 0.03
C GLU A 82 16.07 -11.09 1.39
N ALA A 83 16.72 -10.32 2.26
CA ALA A 83 17.04 -10.74 3.63
C ALA A 83 15.89 -10.46 4.63
N SER A 84 14.68 -10.13 4.13
CA SER A 84 13.49 -9.81 4.93
C SER A 84 13.68 -8.62 5.88
N LYS A 85 14.57 -7.68 5.52
CA LYS A 85 14.77 -6.42 6.23
C LYS A 85 14.01 -5.31 5.54
N TRP A 86 13.43 -4.44 6.35
CA TRP A 86 12.68 -3.29 5.89
C TRP A 86 13.50 -2.01 6.01
N ALA A 87 13.32 -1.11 5.05
CA ALA A 87 13.84 0.24 5.10
C ALA A 87 12.77 1.23 4.62
N ILE A 88 12.73 2.42 5.23
CA ILE A 88 11.92 3.56 4.81
C ILE A 88 12.89 4.67 4.40
N ASP A 89 12.82 5.10 3.14
CA ASP A 89 13.69 6.13 2.55
C ASP A 89 15.19 5.83 2.80
N GLY A 90 15.55 4.55 2.74
CA GLY A 90 16.90 4.04 2.97
C GLY A 90 17.28 3.80 4.43
N ALA A 91 16.48 4.26 5.40
CA ALA A 91 16.72 4.02 6.82
C ALA A 91 16.11 2.67 7.26
N ALA A 92 16.94 1.79 7.83
CA ALA A 92 16.52 0.47 8.29
C ALA A 92 15.50 0.55 9.43
N VAL A 93 14.51 -0.35 9.43
CA VAL A 93 13.46 -0.48 10.45
C VAL A 93 13.56 -1.86 11.12
N PRO A 94 14.52 -2.07 12.04
CA PRO A 94 14.81 -3.40 12.59
C PRO A 94 13.66 -3.99 13.42
N GLY A 95 12.79 -3.14 13.99
CA GLY A 95 11.66 -3.58 14.81
C GLY A 95 10.60 -4.40 14.08
N VAL A 96 10.63 -4.43 12.73
CA VAL A 96 9.71 -5.22 11.89
C VAL A 96 10.45 -6.24 11.02
N ALA A 97 11.70 -6.58 11.37
CA ALA A 97 12.44 -7.62 10.68
C ALA A 97 11.66 -8.95 10.67
N GLY A 98 11.60 -9.59 9.50
CA GLY A 98 10.83 -10.83 9.31
C GLY A 98 9.35 -10.63 9.00
N ALA A 99 8.78 -9.41 9.16
CA ALA A 99 7.45 -9.11 8.65
C ALA A 99 7.41 -9.30 7.12
N ILE A 100 6.31 -9.87 6.62
CA ILE A 100 6.16 -10.26 5.21
C ILE A 100 5.30 -9.26 4.43
N ASP A 101 4.21 -8.80 5.06
CA ASP A 101 3.18 -8.00 4.42
C ASP A 101 3.22 -6.56 4.97
N ILE A 102 3.14 -5.56 4.08
CA ILE A 102 2.82 -4.20 4.51
C ILE A 102 1.35 -4.14 4.93
N ASP A 103 1.07 -3.43 6.01
CA ASP A 103 -0.29 -3.02 6.35
C ASP A 103 -0.40 -1.50 6.33
N LEU A 104 -1.27 -0.99 5.48
CA LEU A 104 -1.55 0.43 5.32
C LEU A 104 -2.92 0.70 5.93
N THR A 105 -2.94 1.24 7.15
CA THR A 105 -4.13 1.41 7.99
C THR A 105 -5.28 2.21 7.34
N PHE A 106 -5.02 2.93 6.25
CA PHE A 106 -6.00 3.71 5.50
C PHE A 106 -6.68 2.96 4.34
N THR A 107 -6.27 1.73 4.03
CA THR A 107 -6.85 0.92 2.95
C THR A 107 -7.12 -0.52 3.42
N PRO A 108 -8.28 -1.12 3.10
CA PRO A 108 -8.49 -2.53 3.33
C PRO A 108 -7.77 -3.42 2.29
N ALA A 109 -7.22 -2.83 1.23
CA ALA A 109 -6.63 -3.58 0.12
C ALA A 109 -5.42 -4.42 0.56
N THR A 110 -4.64 -3.96 1.55
CA THR A 110 -3.47 -4.69 2.09
C THR A 110 -3.84 -6.04 2.70
N ASN A 111 -5.10 -6.24 3.13
CA ASN A 111 -5.57 -7.55 3.59
C ASN A 111 -5.55 -8.63 2.49
N THR A 112 -5.56 -8.22 1.22
CA THR A 112 -5.47 -9.14 0.08
C THR A 112 -4.16 -9.93 0.06
N LEU A 113 -3.06 -9.32 0.53
CA LEU A 113 -1.72 -9.90 0.53
C LEU A 113 -1.68 -11.23 1.32
N PRO A 114 -1.97 -11.24 2.64
CA PRO A 114 -1.97 -12.48 3.40
C PRO A 114 -3.04 -13.47 2.93
N ILE A 115 -4.22 -13.01 2.47
CA ILE A 115 -5.26 -13.91 1.94
C ILE A 115 -4.74 -14.71 0.75
N ARG A 116 -4.13 -14.03 -0.24
CA ARG A 116 -3.57 -14.67 -1.43
C ARG A 116 -2.35 -15.53 -1.11
N ARG A 117 -1.47 -15.04 -0.21
CA ARG A 117 -0.25 -15.73 0.20
C ARG A 117 -0.52 -17.01 1.00
N LEU A 118 -1.52 -16.99 1.87
CA LEU A 118 -1.84 -18.14 2.74
C LEU A 118 -2.77 -19.15 2.05
N GLY A 119 -3.55 -18.74 1.05
CA GLY A 119 -4.41 -19.64 0.27
C GLY A 119 -5.47 -20.39 1.10
N LEU A 120 -5.95 -19.75 2.18
CA LEU A 120 -6.95 -20.29 3.10
C LEU A 120 -8.39 -20.09 2.60
#